data_AF-A0A2G4IK38-F1
#
_entry.id   AF-A0A2G4IK38-F1
#
_cell.length_a   1.000
_cell.length_b   1.000
_cell.length_c   1.000
_cell.angle_alpha   90.00
_cell.angle_beta   90.00
_cell.angle_gamma   90.00
#
_symmetry.space_group_name_H-M   'P 1'
#
loop_
_entity.id
_entity.type
_entity.pdbx_description
1 polymer ?
#
loop_
_entity_poly.entity_id
_entity_poly.type
_entity_poly.pdbx_seq_one_letter_code
_entity_poly.pdbx_strand_id
1 'polypeptide(L)'
;MNDALPISVHAVGRPTVPVCRMPARFRTDVAYFGASPIAGEKRLPAGEYRIDPASIADWLAAGVLTLVSPLDATHVAEVEITEDQERFVHWLHSHTITHVRVE
;
A
#
# COMPACT_ATOMS: atom_id res chain seq x y z
N MET A 1 -22.21 11.37 7.66
CA MET A 1 -20.79 11.08 7.44
C MET A 1 -20.56 9.70 8.04
N ASN A 2 -20.36 8.66 7.23
CA ASN A 2 -20.14 7.31 7.77
C ASN A 2 -18.73 7.28 8.37
N ASP A 3 -18.63 7.46 9.69
CA ASP A 3 -17.41 7.18 10.47
C ASP A 3 -17.22 5.66 10.53
N ALA A 4 -16.72 5.10 9.43
CA ALA A 4 -16.28 3.72 9.42
C ALA A 4 -15.03 3.58 10.32
N LEU A 5 -15.02 2.54 11.16
CA LEU A 5 -13.97 2.33 12.16
C LEU A 5 -12.58 2.29 11.50
N PRO A 6 -11.55 2.91 12.12
CA PRO A 6 -10.19 2.82 11.62
C PRO A 6 -9.72 1.37 11.57
N ILE A 7 -8.86 1.09 10.60
CA ILE A 7 -8.29 -0.24 10.36
C ILE A 7 -6.83 -0.27 10.80
N SER A 8 -6.31 -1.47 11.04
CA SER A 8 -4.92 -1.70 11.40
C SER A 8 -4.19 -2.38 10.26
N VAL A 9 -3.00 -1.89 9.94
CA VAL A 9 -2.10 -2.50 8.96
C VAL A 9 -0.91 -3.11 9.70
N HIS A 10 -0.71 -4.41 9.48
CA HIS A 10 0.27 -5.23 10.17
C HIS A 10 1.39 -5.63 9.21
N ALA A 11 2.63 -5.64 9.70
CA ALA A 11 3.76 -6.20 8.96
C ALA A 11 3.75 -7.73 9.08
N VAL A 12 3.52 -8.43 7.97
CA VAL A 12 3.44 -9.90 7.98
C VAL A 12 4.81 -10.48 8.28
N GLY A 13 4.86 -11.41 9.25
CA GLY A 13 6.12 -12.03 9.69
C GLY A 13 6.99 -11.14 10.59
N ARG A 14 6.52 -9.94 10.97
CA ARG A 14 7.26 -9.00 11.82
C ARG A 14 6.39 -8.48 12.98
N PRO A 15 6.07 -9.33 13.97
CA PRO A 15 5.12 -8.99 15.04
C PRO A 15 5.61 -7.89 16.00
N THR A 16 6.91 -7.59 16.00
CA THR A 16 7.51 -6.54 16.83
C THR A 16 7.36 -5.14 16.23
N VAL A 17 6.98 -5.03 14.97
CA VAL A 17 6.75 -3.74 14.31
C VAL A 17 5.39 -3.20 14.75
N PRO A 18 5.31 -1.94 15.24
CA PRO A 18 4.03 -1.34 15.60
C PRO A 18 3.06 -1.30 14.42
N VAL A 19 1.78 -1.53 14.68
CA VAL A 19 0.74 -1.45 13.64
C VAL A 19 0.60 -0.03 13.10
N CYS A 20 0.38 0.10 11.79
CA CYS A 20 0.04 1.37 11.17
C CYS A 20 -1.48 1.54 11.17
N ARG A 21 -1.99 2.55 11.89
CA ARG A 21 -3.42 2.86 11.90
C ARG A 21 -3.82 3.69 10.69
N MET A 22 -4.87 3.25 10.01
CA MET A 22 -5.36 3.84 8.77
C MET A 22 -6.87 4.06 8.82
N PRO A 23 -7.41 5.01 8.05
CA PRO A 23 -8.85 5.17 7.91
C PRO A 23 -9.47 3.95 7.21
N ALA A 24 -10.76 3.70 7.45
CA ALA A 24 -11.46 2.54 6.88
C ALA A 24 -11.37 2.43 5.34
N ARG A 25 -11.37 3.58 4.65
CA ARG A 25 -11.23 3.67 3.18
C ARG A 25 -9.94 3.04 2.67
N PHE A 26 -8.90 2.99 3.50
CA PHE A 26 -7.60 2.43 3.12
C PHE A 26 -7.66 0.92 2.84
N ARG A 27 -8.69 0.22 3.31
CA ARG A 27 -8.91 -1.20 2.97
C ARG A 27 -9.03 -1.42 1.45
N THR A 28 -9.54 -0.43 0.73
CA THR A 28 -9.56 -0.40 -0.74
C THR A 28 -8.29 0.23 -1.31
N ASP A 29 -7.82 1.33 -0.73
CA ASP A 29 -6.69 2.09 -1.28
C ASP A 29 -5.37 1.32 -1.26
N VAL A 30 -5.17 0.42 -0.29
CA VAL A 30 -3.95 -0.40 -0.16
C VAL A 30 -3.62 -1.19 -1.44
N ALA A 31 -4.63 -1.51 -2.26
CA ALA A 31 -4.44 -2.20 -3.53
C ALA A 31 -3.61 -1.38 -4.54
N TYR A 32 -3.66 -0.03 -4.48
CA TYR A 32 -2.85 0.84 -5.34
C TYR A 32 -1.36 0.82 -4.98
N PHE A 33 -1.01 0.38 -3.77
CA PHE A 33 0.36 0.20 -3.30
C PHE A 33 0.84 -1.25 -3.49
N GLY A 34 -0.03 -2.15 -3.94
CA GLY A 34 0.29 -3.55 -4.14
C GLY A 34 1.18 -3.74 -5.36
N ALA A 35 2.23 -4.55 -5.21
CA ALA A 35 3.01 -5.05 -6.34
C ALA A 35 2.10 -5.87 -7.28
N SER A 36 2.32 -5.73 -8.58
CA SER A 36 1.64 -6.58 -9.56
C SER A 36 1.98 -8.05 -9.31
N PRO A 37 0.99 -8.96 -9.33
CA PRO A 37 1.25 -10.38 -9.12
C PRO A 37 2.18 -10.92 -10.23
N ILE A 38 3.20 -11.66 -9.84
CA ILE A 38 4.14 -12.27 -10.78
C ILE A 38 3.52 -13.57 -11.31
N ALA A 39 3.72 -13.87 -12.60
CA ALA A 39 3.24 -15.12 -13.19
C ALA A 39 3.79 -16.35 -12.45
N GLY A 40 2.90 -17.25 -12.03
CA GLY A 40 3.25 -18.44 -11.25
C GLY A 40 3.38 -18.22 -9.74
N GLU A 41 3.18 -16.99 -9.26
CA GLU A 41 3.18 -16.69 -7.84
C GLU A 41 1.92 -17.22 -7.14
N LYS A 42 2.10 -17.77 -5.93
CA LYS A 42 0.98 -18.20 -5.09
C LYS A 42 0.19 -16.97 -4.67
N ARG A 43 -1.12 -16.98 -4.93
CA ARG A 43 -2.04 -15.92 -4.51
C ARG A 43 -1.93 -15.70 -3.00
N LEU A 44 -1.77 -14.44 -2.59
CA LEU A 44 -1.77 -14.05 -1.19
C LEU A 44 -3.15 -14.28 -0.56
N PRO A 45 -3.22 -14.51 0.76
CA PRO A 45 -4.48 -14.50 1.49
C PRO A 45 -5.26 -13.19 1.29
N ALA A 46 -6.57 -13.25 1.47
CA ALA A 46 -7.40 -12.05 1.42
C ALA A 46 -6.96 -11.04 2.49
N GLY A 47 -6.80 -9.78 2.10
CA GLY A 47 -6.32 -8.71 2.99
C GLY A 47 -4.80 -8.65 3.15
N GLU A 48 -4.04 -9.53 2.50
CA GLU A 48 -2.57 -9.48 2.43
C GLU A 48 -2.08 -8.90 1.10
N TYR A 49 -1.06 -8.03 1.17
CA TYR A 49 -0.53 -7.29 0.03
C TYR A 49 1.00 -7.31 0.07
N ARG A 50 1.63 -7.63 -1.07
CA ARG A 50 3.06 -7.40 -1.28
C ARG A 50 3.26 -5.99 -1.77
N ILE A 51 4.29 -5.33 -1.26
CA ILE A 51 4.69 -3.98 -1.66
C ILE A 51 6.04 -4.10 -2.36
N ASP A 52 6.16 -3.46 -3.52
CA ASP A 52 7.44 -3.37 -4.22
C ASP A 52 8.34 -2.35 -3.50
N PRO A 53 9.50 -2.78 -2.96
CA PRO A 53 10.41 -1.87 -2.27
C PRO A 53 10.95 -0.76 -3.17
N ALA A 54 11.04 -0.96 -4.49
CA ALA A 54 11.47 0.09 -5.40
C ALA A 54 10.47 1.24 -5.42
N SER A 55 9.17 0.92 -5.49
CA SER A 55 8.11 1.92 -5.52
C SER A 55 8.00 2.73 -4.23
N ILE A 56 8.37 2.16 -3.06
CA ILE A 56 8.34 2.89 -1.78
C ILE A 56 9.24 4.14 -1.83
N ALA A 57 10.44 4.00 -2.38
CA ALA A 57 11.38 5.12 -2.47
C ALA A 57 10.85 6.20 -3.42
N ASP A 58 10.27 5.79 -4.54
CA ASP A 58 9.68 6.70 -5.53
C ASP A 58 8.49 7.47 -4.95
N TRP A 59 7.60 6.81 -4.21
CA TRP A 59 6.44 7.46 -3.58
C TRP A 59 6.86 8.48 -2.51
N LEU A 60 7.90 8.19 -1.72
CA LEU A 60 8.42 9.15 -0.73
C LEU A 60 9.08 10.36 -1.38
N ALA A 61 9.75 10.17 -2.52
CA ALA A 61 10.41 11.25 -3.22
C ALA A 61 9.43 12.12 -4.02
N ALA A 62 8.45 11.49 -4.66
CA ALA A 62 7.54 12.15 -5.58
C ALA A 62 6.24 12.64 -4.92
N GLY A 63 5.82 12.03 -3.80
CA GLY A 63 4.54 12.33 -3.15
C GLY A 63 3.31 11.94 -3.99
N VAL A 64 3.51 11.12 -5.02
CA VAL A 64 2.45 10.69 -5.95
C VAL A 64 2.48 9.18 -6.17
N LEU A 65 1.31 8.60 -6.39
CA LEU A 65 1.11 7.27 -6.96
C LEU A 65 1.00 7.37 -8.48
N THR A 66 1.79 6.58 -9.17
CA THR A 66 1.70 6.41 -10.62
C THR A 66 0.71 5.29 -10.94
N LEU A 67 -0.49 5.65 -11.38
CA LEU A 67 -1.51 4.69 -11.81
C LEU A 67 -1.43 4.49 -13.32
N VAL A 68 -1.17 3.26 -13.75
CA VAL A 68 -1.25 2.85 -15.15
C VAL A 68 -2.59 2.16 -15.36
N SER A 69 -3.43 2.71 -16.23
CA SER A 69 -4.69 2.07 -16.60
C SER A 69 -4.40 0.77 -17.36
N PRO A 70 -5.04 -0.36 -17.00
CA PRO A 70 -4.86 -1.60 -17.75
C PRO A 70 -5.43 -1.55 -19.18
N LEU A 71 -6.27 -0.56 -19.49
CA LEU A 71 -6.89 -0.38 -20.81
C LEU A 71 -6.12 0.58 -21.72
N ASP A 72 -5.21 1.39 -21.17
CA ASP A 72 -4.40 2.33 -21.94
C ASP A 72 -3.04 2.54 -21.26
N ALA A 73 -2.06 1.74 -21.66
CA ALA A 73 -0.69 1.81 -21.17
C ALA A 73 0.04 3.12 -21.55
N THR A 74 -0.59 3.98 -22.36
CA THR A 74 -0.03 5.25 -22.82
C THR A 74 -0.38 6.42 -21.87
N HIS A 75 -1.45 6.30 -21.09
CA HIS A 75 -1.90 7.33 -20.17
C HIS A 75 -1.56 6.96 -18.73
N VAL A 76 -0.41 7.46 -18.30
CA VAL A 76 0.03 7.43 -16.90
C VAL A 76 -0.64 8.59 -16.17
N ALA A 77 -1.36 8.29 -15.09
CA ALA A 77 -1.92 9.30 -14.21
C ALA A 77 -1.13 9.34 -12.89
N GLU A 78 -0.62 10.51 -12.53
CA GLU A 78 -0.04 10.75 -11.22
C GLU A 78 -1.12 11.29 -10.28
N VAL A 79 -1.29 10.62 -9.14
CA VAL A 79 -2.25 10.98 -8.11
C VAL A 79 -1.50 11.29 -6.84
N GLU A 80 -1.69 12.50 -6.30
CA GLU A 80 -1.10 12.90 -5.03
C GLU A 80 -1.56 11.96 -3.90
N ILE A 81 -0.60 11.50 -3.11
CA ILE A 81 -0.91 10.66 -1.95
C ILE A 81 -1.46 11.54 -0.82
N THR A 82 -2.50 11.05 -0.17
CA THR A 82 -3.05 11.73 1.02
C THR A 82 -2.09 11.62 2.21
N GLU A 83 -2.22 12.50 3.21
CA GLU A 83 -1.41 12.45 4.45
C GLU A 83 -1.44 11.06 5.14
N ASP A 84 -2.60 10.41 5.15
CA ASP A 84 -2.73 9.04 5.67
C ASP A 84 -1.88 8.04 4.88
N GLN A 85 -1.90 8.15 3.55
CA GLN A 85 -1.13 7.29 2.65
C GLN A 85 0.37 7.57 2.76
N GLU A 86 0.78 8.83 2.86
CA GLU A 86 2.17 9.22 3.11
C GLU A 86 2.69 8.63 4.42
N ARG A 87 1.89 8.69 5.49
CA ARG A 87 2.22 8.04 6.77
C ARG A 87 2.39 6.53 6.63
N PHE A 88 1.57 5.88 5.81
CA PHE A 88 1.71 4.46 5.50
C PHE A 88 3.01 4.17 4.74
N VAL A 89 3.34 4.94 3.70
CA VAL A 89 4.58 4.77 2.92
C VAL A 89 5.81 5.00 3.82
N HIS A 90 5.80 6.02 4.66
CA HIS A 90 6.87 6.24 5.65
C HIS A 90 7.02 5.07 6.62
N TRP A 91 5.91 4.49 7.09
CA TRP A 91 5.94 3.33 7.95
C TRP A 91 6.55 2.11 7.26
N LEU A 92 6.21 1.87 5.99
CA LEU A 92 6.80 0.81 5.17
C LEU A 92 8.30 0.99 5.01
N HIS A 93 8.74 2.20 4.64
CA HIS A 93 10.15 2.52 4.42
C HIS A 93 10.98 2.38 5.71
N SER A 94 10.53 3.01 6.79
CA SER A 94 11.26 3.07 8.06
C SER A 94 11.48 1.68 8.69
N HIS A 95 10.59 0.74 8.41
CA HIS A 95 10.67 -0.63 8.91
C HIS A 95 11.03 -1.64 7.82
N THR A 96 11.35 -1.20 6.59
CA THR A 96 11.69 -2.05 5.44
C THR A 96 10.66 -3.16 5.18
N ILE A 97 9.38 -2.81 5.18
CA ILE A 97 8.26 -3.76 5.08
C ILE A 97 7.87 -3.93 3.60
N THR A 98 7.78 -5.18 3.16
CA THR A 98 7.36 -5.55 1.80
C THR A 98 6.14 -6.46 1.77
N HIS A 99 5.58 -6.80 2.94
CA HIS A 99 4.40 -7.65 3.06
C HIS A 99 3.52 -7.17 4.23
N VAL A 100 2.29 -6.79 3.92
CA VAL A 100 1.33 -6.23 4.88
C VAL A 100 0.02 -6.99 4.92
N ARG A 101 -0.67 -6.95 6.05
CA ARG A 101 -2.04 -7.43 6.23
C ARG A 101 -2.92 -6.32 6.78
N VAL A 102 -4.14 -6.20 6.26
CA VAL A 102 -5.12 -5.19 6.68
C VAL A 102 -6.27 -5.84 7.46
N GLU A 103 -6.56 -5.33 8.66
CA GLU A 103 -7.60 -5.80 9.59
C GLU A 103 -8.54 -4.68 10.06
#